data_AF-A0A8T4NGV6-F1
#
_entry.id   AF-A0A8T4NGV6-F1
#
_cell.length_a   1.000
_cell.length_b   1.000
_cell.length_c   1.000
_cell.angle_alpha   90.00
_cell.angle_beta   90.00
_cell.angle_gamma   90.00
#
_symmetry.space_group_name_H-M   'P 1'
#
loop_
_entity.id
_entity.type
_entity.pdbx_description
1 polymer ?
#
loop_
_entity_poly.entity_id
_entity_poly.type
_entity_poly.pdbx_seq_one_letter_code
_entity_poly.pdbx_strand_id
1 'polypeptide(L)' 'MELSSIGLSVIVLAWLVQLFYSWKGNKDIKPLFLLLYIIGVAVLVVNGLVNGGKNPWMDLASLIAALLVLMRTGRKKGR' A
#
# COMPACT_ATOMS: atom_id res chain seq x y z
N MET A 1 -8.54 -19.48 2.83
CA MET A 1 -8.74 -18.05 2.51
C MET A 1 -7.66 -17.67 1.52
N GLU A 2 -8.04 -17.12 0.37
CA GLU A 2 -7.09 -16.66 -0.64
C GLU A 2 -6.24 -15.50 -0.07
N LEU A 3 -4.91 -15.61 -0.12
CA LEU A 3 -3.98 -14.55 0.32
C LEU A 3 -4.21 -13.24 -0.45
N SER A 4 -4.67 -13.34 -1.70
CA SER A 4 -5.11 -12.18 -2.49
C SER A 4 -6.23 -11.38 -1.81
N SER A 5 -7.24 -12.08 -1.26
CA SER A 5 -8.33 -11.43 -0.55
C SER A 5 -7.87 -10.74 0.74
N ILE A 6 -6.88 -11.31 1.43
CA ILE A 6 -6.27 -10.69 2.61
C ILE A 6 -5.51 -9.42 2.21
N GLY A 7 -4.66 -9.50 1.17
CA GLY A 7 -3.91 -8.34 0.66
C GLY A 7 -4.83 -7.20 0.21
N LEU A 8 -5.90 -7.52 -0.52
CA LEU A 8 -6.91 -6.55 -0.93
C LEU A 8 -7.65 -5.94 0.25
N SER A 9 -8.01 -6.74 1.26
CA SER A 9 -8.67 -6.24 2.47
C SER A 9 -7.80 -5.22 3.21
N VAL A 10 -6.49 -5.46 3.28
CA VAL A 10 -5.54 -4.50 3.89
C VAL A 10 -5.44 -3.22 3.05
N ILE A 11 -5.43 -3.32 1.72
CA ILE A 11 -5.41 -2.14 0.83
C ILE A 11 -6.69 -1.32 0.99
N VAL A 12 -7.85 -1.98 1.10
CA VAL A 12 -9.14 -1.30 1.35
C VAL A 12 -9.09 -0.56 2.69
N LEU A 13 -8.59 -1.20 3.75
CA LEU A 13 -8.40 -0.55 5.05
C LEU A 13 -7.47 0.66 4.96
N ALA A 14 -6.37 0.57 4.20
CA ALA A 14 -5.49 1.70 3.95
C ALA A 14 -6.29 2.86 3.34
N TRP A 15 -7.04 2.62 2.26
CA TRP A 15 -7.85 3.65 1.62
C TRP A 15 -8.91 4.25 2.55
N LEU A 16 -9.54 3.46 3.41
CA LEU A 16 -10.47 3.97 4.42
C LEU A 16 -9.78 4.93 5.40
N VAL A 17 -8.56 4.61 5.84
CA VAL A 17 -7.75 5.50 6.68
C VAL A 17 -7.47 6.81 5.93
N GLN A 18 -7.02 6.75 4.68
CA GLN A 18 -6.74 7.96 3.89
C GLN A 18 -8.00 8.80 3.64
N LEU A 19 -9.13 8.16 3.32
CA LEU A 19 -10.41 8.82 3.09
C LEU A 19 -10.88 9.55 4.36
N PHE A 20 -10.79 8.89 5.51
CA PHE A 20 -11.14 9.48 6.79
C PHE A 20 -10.31 10.72 7.11
N TYR A 21 -8.99 10.68 6.88
CA TYR A 21 -8.15 11.86 7.06
C TYR A 21 -8.43 12.96 6.03
N SER A 22 -8.73 12.58 4.79
CA SER A 22 -9.08 13.51 3.72
C SER A 22 -10.36 14.30 4.02
N TRP A 23 -11.39 13.63 4.54
CA TRP A 23 -12.62 14.29 5.01
C TRP A 23 -12.40 15.23 6.19
N LYS A 24 -11.38 14.99 7.02
CA LYS A 24 -10.96 15.93 8.08
C LYS A 24 -10.13 17.12 7.56
N GLY A 25 -10.10 17.35 6.24
CA GLY A 25 -9.40 18.47 5.61
C GLY A 25 -7.90 18.26 5.42
N ASN A 26 -7.35 17.09 5.77
CA ASN A 26 -5.95 16.79 5.48
C ASN A 26 -5.79 16.37 4.01
N LYS A 27 -5.23 17.26 3.19
CA LYS A 27 -4.96 16.96 1.78
C LYS A 27 -3.67 16.15 1.57
N ASP A 28 -2.81 16.06 2.58
CA ASP A 28 -1.58 15.31 2.52
C ASP A 28 -1.78 13.81 2.69
N ILE A 29 -1.02 13.02 1.93
CA ILE A 29 -0.96 11.58 2.10
C ILE A 29 -0.36 11.25 3.47
N LYS A 30 -1.11 10.49 4.28
CA LYS A 30 -0.64 10.13 5.61
C LYS A 30 0.37 8.99 5.54
N PRO A 31 1.49 9.06 6.29
CA PRO A 31 2.45 7.96 6.36
C PRO A 31 1.80 6.63 6.78
N LEU A 32 0.78 6.68 7.64
CA LEU A 32 0.02 5.51 8.07
C LEU A 32 -0.72 4.82 6.90
N PHE A 33 -1.35 5.60 6.01
CA PHE A 33 -1.94 5.05 4.78
C PHE A 33 -0.88 4.31 3.97
N LEU A 34 0.27 4.96 3.77
CA LEU A 34 1.32 4.43 2.92
C LEU A 34 1.91 3.14 3.48
N LEU A 35 2.07 3.04 4.81
CA LEU A 35 2.53 1.83 5.48
C LEU A 35 1.54 0.66 5.31
N LEU A 36 0.24 0.91 5.56
CA LEU A 36 -0.79 -0.11 5.36
C LEU A 36 -0.88 -0.56 3.90
N TYR A 37 -0.78 0.38 2.98
CA TYR A 37 -0.76 0.10 1.54
C TYR A 37 0.42 -0.80 1.15
N ILE A 38 1.63 -0.48 1.62
CA ILE A 38 2.84 -1.29 1.37
C ILE A 38 2.66 -2.73 1.90
N ILE A 39 2.10 -2.90 3.09
CA ILE A 39 1.84 -4.23 3.67
C ILE A 39 0.86 -5.01 2.78
N GLY A 40 -0.25 -4.39 2.39
CA GLY A 40 -1.25 -5.05 1.53
C GLY A 40 -0.69 -5.46 0.18
N VAL A 41 0.09 -4.58 -0.47
CA VAL A 41 0.74 -4.88 -1.76
C VAL A 41 1.82 -5.96 -1.59
N ALA A 42 2.60 -5.95 -0.51
CA ALA A 42 3.58 -7.01 -0.25
C ALA A 42 2.94 -8.39 -0.13
N VAL A 43 1.76 -8.48 0.52
CA VAL A 43 0.97 -9.72 0.58
C VAL A 43 0.54 -10.16 -0.83
N LEU A 44 0.09 -9.23 -1.69
CA LEU A 44 -0.27 -9.55 -3.08
C LEU A 44 0.93 -10.05 -3.89
N VAL A 45 2.11 -9.44 -3.73
CA VAL A 45 3.34 -9.91 -4.38
C VAL A 45 3.68 -11.33 -3.97
N VAL A 46 3.69 -11.62 -2.66
CA VAL A 46 3.99 -12.97 -2.16
C VAL A 46 2.96 -13.97 -2.67
N ASN A 47 1.68 -13.62 -2.65
CA ASN A 47 0.62 -14.46 -3.21
C ASN A 47 0.83 -14.72 -4.72
N GLY A 48 1.15 -13.69 -5.48
CA GLY A 48 1.39 -13.79 -6.92
C GLY A 48 2.59 -14.67 -7.26
N LEU A 49 3.66 -14.60 -6.46
CA LEU A 49 4.87 -15.40 -6.65
C LEU A 49 4.69 -16.87 -6.22
N VAL A 50 3.97 -17.13 -5.13
CA VAL A 50 3.80 -18.48 -4.58
C VAL A 50 2.68 -19.25 -5.28
N ASN A 51 1.55 -18.60 -5.56
CA ASN A 51 0.34 -19.25 -6.08
C ASN A 51 0.14 -19.06 -7.59
N GLY A 52 1.12 -18.48 -8.31
CA GLY A 52 1.04 -18.30 -9.77
C GLY A 52 -0.04 -17.29 -10.19
N GLY A 53 -0.11 -16.15 -9.49
CA GLY A 53 -1.11 -15.11 -9.77
C GLY A 53 -0.98 -14.50 -11.16
N LYS A 54 -2.05 -13.85 -11.64
CA LYS A 54 -2.15 -13.36 -13.03
C LYS A 54 -1.09 -12.31 -13.42
N ASN A 55 -0.44 -11.61 -12.49
CA ASN A 55 0.65 -10.70 -12.82
C ASN A 55 1.51 -10.22 -11.61
N PRO A 56 2.36 -11.08 -11.00
CA PRO A 56 3.16 -10.71 -9.83
C PRO A 56 4.10 -9.52 -10.08
N TRP A 57 4.50 -9.29 -11.33
CA TRP A 57 5.35 -8.17 -11.72
C TRP A 57 4.68 -6.81 -11.56
N MET A 58 3.36 -6.72 -11.75
CA MET A 58 2.60 -5.48 -11.53
C MET A 58 2.46 -5.14 -10.05
N ASP A 59 2.23 -6.16 -9.23
CA ASP A 59 2.20 -5.99 -7.77
C ASP A 59 3.58 -5.57 -7.25
N LEU A 60 4.65 -6.14 -7.82
CA LEU A 60 6.02 -5.78 -7.47
C LEU A 60 6.36 -4.33 -7.88
N ALA A 61 5.98 -3.92 -9.09
CA ALA A 61 6.14 -2.54 -9.54
C ALA A 61 5.37 -1.55 -8.64
N SER A 62 4.15 -1.91 -8.23
CA SER A 62 3.36 -1.12 -7.28
C SER A 62 4.03 -1.02 -5.92
N LEU A 63 4.63 -2.10 -5.43
CA LEU A 63 5.37 -2.12 -4.16
C LEU A 63 6.58 -1.18 -4.22
N ILE A 64 7.35 -1.25 -5.31
CA ILE A 64 8.53 -0.38 -5.53
C ILE A 64 8.10 1.09 -5.56
N ALA A 65 7.04 1.42 -6.32
CA ALA A 65 6.51 2.78 -6.38
C ALA A 65 6.08 3.29 -4.98
N ALA A 66 5.37 2.46 -4.20
CA ALA A 66 4.95 2.82 -2.85
C ALA A 66 6.14 3.07 -1.90
N LEU A 67 7.19 2.24 -1.98
CA LEU A 67 8.43 2.43 -1.21
C LEU A 67 9.15 3.74 -1.59
N LEU A 68 9.22 4.08 -2.88
CA LEU A 68 9.80 5.34 -3.33
C LEU A 68 9.01 6.55 -2.79
N VAL A 69 7.68 6.47 -2.79
CA VAL A 69 6.82 7.50 -2.19
C VAL A 69 7.07 7.60 -0.68
N LEU A 70 7.27 6.48 0.01
CA LEU A 70 7.58 6.47 1.45
C LEU A 70 8.89 7.20 1.73
N MET A 71 9.94 6.88 0.98
CA MET A 71 11.26 7.52 1.11
C MET A 71 11.18 9.03 0.86
N ARG A 72 10.43 9.45 -0.17
CA ARG A 72 10.21 10.88 -0.48
C ARG A 72 9.44 11.60 0.62
N THR A 73 8.40 10.96 1.16
CA THR A 73 7.53 11.54 2.19
C THR A 73 8.25 11.62 3.54
N GLY A 74 9.04 10.60 3.89
CA GLY A 74 9.88 10.60 5.10
C GLY A 74 10.92 11.72 5.11
N ARG A 75 11.56 12.01 3.96
CA ARG A 75 12.53 13.12 3.84
C ARG A 75 11.93 14.51 4.04
N LYS A 76 10.63 14.70 3.74
CA LYS A 76 9.95 16.00 3.94
C LYS A 76 9.63 16.32 5.40
N LYS A 77 9.54 15.32 6.27
CA LYS A 77 9.18 15.52 7.69
C LYS A 77 10.40 15.86 8.58
N GLY A 78 11.62 15.79 8.02
CA GLY A 78 12.88 16.04 8.73
C GLY A 78 13.58 17.36 8.38
N ARG A 79 12.89 18.29 7.71
CA ARG A 79 13.29 19.71 7.55
C ARG A 79 12.23 20.58 8.21
#